data_AF-A0A8S9WGX4-F1
#
_entry.id   AF-A0A8S9WGX4-F1
#
_cell.length_a   1.000
_cell.length_b   1.000
_cell.length_c   1.000
_cell.angle_alpha   90.00
_cell.angle_beta   90.00
_cell.angle_gamma   90.00
#
_symmetry.space_group_name_H-M   'P 1'
#
loop_
_entity.id
_entity.type
_entity.pdbx_description
1 polymer ?
#
loop_
_entity_poly.entity_id
_entity_poly.type
_entity_poly.pdbx_seq_one_letter_code
_entity_poly.pdbx_strand_id
1 'polypeptide(L)' 'SGYHNLSFNTTLTLREGIVYSYIITTGSYPQIIHAPYKQVTGGGNITCTRFEDANGKAYNDWIPAIRLW' A
#
# COMPACT_ATOMS: atom_id res chain seq x y z
N SER A 1 -0.30 -6.92 21.43
CA SER A 1 -0.85 -5.56 21.18
C SER A 1 0.16 -4.81 20.34
N GLY A 2 -0.23 -4.14 19.25
CA GLY A 2 0.78 -3.48 18.40
C GLY A 2 0.24 -2.98 17.07
N TYR A 3 -0.98 -2.45 17.04
CA TYR A 3 -1.43 -1.67 15.90
C TYR A 3 -0.94 -0.24 16.09
N HIS A 4 -0.29 0.32 15.07
CA HIS A 4 -0.03 1.76 14.98
C HIS A 4 -0.93 2.33 13.91
N ASN A 5 -1.87 3.17 14.32
CA ASN A 5 -2.75 3.88 13.40
C ASN A 5 -2.11 5.23 13.06
N LEU A 6 -2.08 5.56 11.77
CA LEU A 6 -1.68 6.87 11.28
C LEU A 6 -2.96 7.64 10.96
N SER A 7 -3.24 8.66 11.76
CA SER A 7 -4.41 9.50 11.62
C SER A 7 -3.97 10.91 11.25
N PHE A 8 -4.68 11.53 10.33
CA PHE A 8 -4.45 12.91 9.91
C PHE A 8 -5.55 13.79 10.50
N ASN A 9 -5.19 14.88 11.17
CA ASN A 9 -6.16 15.85 11.70
C ASN A 9 -6.55 16.92 10.65
N THR A 10 -6.37 16.60 9.37
CA THR A 10 -6.69 17.49 8.26
C THR A 10 -7.69 16.79 7.36
N THR A 11 -8.76 17.52 7.01
CA THR A 11 -9.74 17.04 6.05
C THR A 11 -9.13 17.13 4.65
N LEU A 12 -9.00 15.99 3.97
CA LEU A 12 -8.57 15.93 2.57
C LEU A 12 -9.80 15.89 1.66
N THR A 13 -9.96 16.90 0.81
CA THR A 13 -10.95 16.86 -0.28
C THR A 13 -10.29 16.27 -1.52
N LEU A 14 -10.76 15.10 -1.94
CA LEU A 14 -10.34 14.48 -3.20
C LEU A 14 -10.92 15.26 -4.38
N ARG A 15 -10.08 15.56 -5.36
CA ARG A 15 -10.48 16.21 -6.61
C ARG A 15 -10.30 15.23 -7.77
N GLU A 16 -11.23 15.29 -8.71
CA GLU A 16 -11.17 14.49 -9.93
C GLU A 16 -9.87 14.78 -10.70
N GLY A 17 -9.21 13.72 -11.19
CA GLY A 17 -7.96 13.81 -11.95
C GLY A 17 -6.70 14.06 -11.11
N ILE A 18 -6.79 14.18 -9.78
CA ILE A 18 -5.61 14.38 -8.92
C ILE A 18 -5.12 13.05 -8.34
N VAL A 19 -3.80 12.82 -8.45
CA VAL A 19 -3.12 11.69 -7.82
C VAL A 19 -2.63 12.11 -6.43
N TYR A 20 -3.03 11.37 -5.41
CA TYR A 20 -2.57 11.55 -4.03
C TYR A 20 -1.69 10.38 -3.64
N SER A 21 -0.47 10.67 -3.18
CA SER A 21 0.55 9.65 -2.87
C SER A 21 0.82 9.59 -1.37
N TYR A 22 0.96 8.37 -0.85
CA TYR A 22 1.40 8.12 0.52
C TYR A 22 2.67 7.27 0.51
N ILE A 23 3.73 7.75 1.15
CA ILE A 23 5.05 7.11 1.16
C ILE A 23 5.36 6.69 2.59
N ILE A 24 5.58 5.39 2.80
CA ILE A 24 6.01 4.82 4.08
C ILE A 24 7.45 4.35 3.93
N THR A 25 8.36 4.91 4.74
CA THR A 25 9.75 4.44 4.82
C THR A 25 9.91 3.57 6.06
N THR A 26 10.29 2.31 5.88
CA THR A 26 10.46 1.32 6.96
C THR A 26 11.76 0.54 6.77
N GLY A 27 12.39 0.13 7.88
CA GLY A 27 13.58 -0.74 7.87
C GLY A 27 13.26 -2.23 7.67
N SER A 28 11.98 -2.60 7.64
CA SER A 28 11.50 -3.98 7.49
C SER A 28 10.59 -4.12 6.28
N TYR A 29 10.49 -5.32 5.72
CA TYR A 29 9.55 -5.61 4.63
C TYR A 29 8.10 -5.40 5.09
N PRO A 30 7.34 -4.46 4.49
CA PRO A 30 5.97 -4.21 4.92
C PRO A 30 5.07 -5.37 4.54
N GLN A 31 4.24 -5.84 5.48
CA GLN A 31 3.14 -6.74 5.15
C GLN A 31 2.00 -5.91 4.53
N ILE A 32 1.97 -5.89 3.20
CA ILE A 32 0.91 -5.27 2.42
C ILE A 32 -0.14 -6.31 2.02
N ILE A 33 -1.35 -5.84 1.72
CA ILE A 33 -2.41 -6.69 1.17
C ILE A 33 -1.99 -7.09 -0.26
N HIS A 34 -1.44 -8.30 -0.40
CA HIS A 34 -1.15 -8.92 -1.69
C HIS A 34 -2.41 -9.56 -2.25
N ALA A 35 -3.41 -8.73 -2.57
CA ALA A 35 -4.62 -9.17 -3.22
C ALA A 35 -5.06 -8.11 -4.24
N PRO A 36 -5.59 -8.53 -5.41
CA PRO A 36 -6.10 -7.59 -6.41
C PRO A 36 -7.28 -6.77 -5.88
N TYR A 37 -7.96 -7.27 -4.85
CA TYR A 37 -9.13 -6.65 -4.27
C TYR A 37 -9.25 -6.94 -2.77
N LYS A 38 -9.60 -5.92 -1.99
CA LYS A 38 -9.95 -6.05 -0.57
C LYS A 38 -11.06 -5.07 -0.20
N GLN A 39 -12.15 -5.60 0.37
CA GLN A 39 -13.16 -4.77 1.02
C GLN A 39 -12.70 -4.34 2.41
N VAL A 40 -12.90 -3.07 2.74
CA VAL A 40 -12.49 -2.48 4.01
C VAL A 40 -13.71 -2.24 4.89
N THR A 41 -13.62 -2.69 6.15
CA THR A 41 -14.65 -2.42 7.16
C THR A 41 -14.71 -0.91 7.42
N GLY A 42 -15.87 -0.28 7.22
CA GLY A 42 -16.03 1.18 7.31
C GLY A 42 -16.23 1.87 5.95
N GLY A 43 -16.17 1.12 4.85
CA GLY A 43 -16.49 1.60 3.50
C GLY A 43 -15.26 1.72 2.60
N GLY A 44 -15.47 1.48 1.31
CA GLY A 44 -14.44 1.54 0.27
C GLY A 44 -13.84 0.19 -0.11
N ASN A 45 -13.24 0.18 -1.30
CA ASN A 45 -12.57 -0.98 -1.88
C ASN A 45 -11.12 -0.60 -2.18
N ILE A 46 -10.18 -1.44 -1.74
CA ILE A 46 -8.79 -1.35 -2.16
C ILE A 46 -8.62 -2.25 -3.38
N THR A 47 -8.15 -1.67 -4.49
CA THR A 47 -7.74 -2.40 -5.68
C THR A 47 -6.23 -2.27 -5.86
N CYS A 48 -5.58 -3.35 -6.27
CA CYS A 48 -4.19 -3.33 -6.69
C CYS A 48 -4.10 -3.73 -8.16
N THR A 49 -3.54 -2.84 -8.98
CA THR A 49 -3.36 -3.08 -10.42
C THR A 49 -1.95 -3.58 -10.75
N ARG A 50 -0.94 -3.15 -9.99
CA ARG A 50 0.47 -3.51 -10.22
C ARG A 50 1.29 -3.33 -8.94
N PHE A 51 2.20 -4.27 -8.71
CA PHE A 51 3.33 -4.08 -7.78
C PHE A 51 4.61 -3.97 -8.58
N GLU A 52 5.42 -2.93 -8.34
CA GLU A 52 6.73 -2.75 -8.97
C GLU A 52 7.81 -2.66 -7.90
N ASP A 53 8.90 -3.42 -8.05
CA ASP A 53 10.08 -3.21 -7.21
C ASP A 53 10.91 -2.01 -7.67
N ALA A 54 11.93 -1.64 -6.90
CA ALA A 54 12.82 -0.53 -7.22
C ALA A 54 13.59 -0.69 -8.54
N ASN A 55 13.62 -1.89 -9.12
CA ASN A 55 14.23 -2.17 -10.43
C ASN A 55 13.19 -2.16 -11.58
N GLY A 56 11.93 -1.81 -11.29
CA GLY A 56 10.85 -1.73 -12.28
C GLY A 56 10.21 -3.09 -12.63
N LYS A 57 10.52 -4.16 -11.90
CA LYS A 57 9.93 -5.48 -12.16
C LYS A 57 8.52 -5.55 -11.58
N ALA A 58 7.57 -5.93 -12.43
CA ALA A 58 6.17 -6.07 -12.06
C ALA A 58 5.86 -7.44 -11.42
N TYR A 59 4.99 -7.44 -10.42
CA TYR A 59 4.50 -8.64 -9.74
C TYR A 59 2.99 -8.57 -9.58
N ASN A 60 2.31 -9.70 -9.81
CA ASN A 60 0.85 -9.79 -9.73
C ASN A 60 0.40 -10.40 -8.40
N ASP A 61 1.13 -11.39 -7.89
CA ASP A 61 0.70 -12.17 -6.72
C ASP A 61 1.74 -12.19 -5.59
N TRP A 62 3.02 -12.08 -5.92
CA TRP A 62 4.09 -12.20 -4.94
C TRP A 62 5.33 -11.41 -5.36
N ILE A 63 5.78 -10.52 -4.47
CA ILE A 63 7.10 -9.90 -4.56
C ILE A 63 8.08 -10.84 -3.83
N PRO A 64 9.15 -11.30 -4.49
CA PRO A 64 10.15 -12.13 -3.84
C PRO A 64 10.78 -11.36 -2.68
N ALA A 65 10.69 -11.91 -1.47
CA ALA A 65 11.36 -11.35 -0.31
C ALA A 65 12.87 -11.30 -0.60
N ILE A 66 13.46 -10.11 -0.54
CA ILE A 66 14.90 -9.95 -0.66
C ILE A 66 15.50 -10.61 0.59
N ARG A 67 16.19 -11.72 0.39
CA ARG A 67 16.99 -12.37 1.43
C ARG A 67 18.34 -11.66 1.46
N LEU A 68 18.55 -10.82 2.46
CA LEU A 68 19.88 -10.30 2.79
C LEU A 68 20.60 -11.41 3.56
N TRP A 69 21.47 -12.14 2.88
CA TRP A 69 22.43 -13.04 3.50
C TRP A 69 23.76 -12.31 3.67
#